data_AF-A0A2E7M895-F1
#
_entry.id   AF-A0A2E7M895-F1
#
_cell.length_a   1.000
_cell.length_b   1.000
_cell.length_c   1.000
_cell.angle_alpha   90.00
_cell.angle_beta   90.00
_cell.angle_gamma   90.00
#
_symmetry.space_group_name_H-M   'P 1'
#
loop_
_entity.id
_entity.type
_entity.pdbx_description
1 polymer ?
#
loop_
_entity_poly.entity_id
_entity_poly.type
_entity_poly.pdbx_seq_one_letter_code
_entity_poly.pdbx_strand_id
1 'polypeptide(L)'
;MNTRNTHLITRMTVVFLATVLSACTNPLENDEMAQDEVDNGVPELPEFVEDCDERINDSIDNLSGLVGDNNQRYENLELCDGDVDWYRVDIAPERWLSVEIMIHGSGANLADNSDLDLYETDSDGDEIWWSAVEEDYERLAWYNPSDQWVSRYLKVDAYGGAAAEYDIEIKRSKFHDGLNCDDYYEDESPSDEGGPCNRIMQFPQMNSDADGYVVSHWAHYSNLRREVTYLVRYAAAQTAAHFEDTNPLGLLDMSERDGDTPGRMVGQLRHPEGTHVEGNDIDIAYYQTGEDNLGRSVCPEDGYFCTGDPHILDAERTVFFMSKLAESNKLRVLGVDPRIASALKDEADSMEDDGVISTADRNFFFSNQLAYGDGWPFHQHHMHLSWQWESGHQGREVPVDGCMTGPDVPLYERPRIEPVQ
;
A
#
# COMPACT_ATOMS: atom_id res chain seq x y z
N MET A 1 83.97 40.05 16.82
CA MET A 1 82.86 41.01 16.97
C MET A 1 81.92 40.85 15.79
N ASN A 2 80.62 40.84 16.09
CA ASN A 2 79.45 40.82 15.22
C ASN A 2 79.00 39.51 14.54
N THR A 3 77.90 39.03 15.12
CA THR A 3 76.88 38.07 14.71
C THR A 3 75.99 38.60 13.58
N ARG A 4 75.45 37.71 12.74
CA ARG A 4 74.15 37.89 12.06
C ARG A 4 73.42 36.56 11.96
N ASN A 5 72.35 36.43 12.75
CA ASN A 5 71.25 35.50 12.57
C ASN A 5 70.25 36.09 11.57
N THR A 6 69.78 35.29 10.63
CA THR A 6 68.61 35.58 9.79
C THR A 6 67.46 34.69 10.24
N HIS A 7 66.44 35.31 10.83
CA HIS A 7 65.12 34.70 11.06
C HIS A 7 64.23 35.00 9.84
N LEU A 8 63.68 33.94 9.23
CA LEU A 8 62.58 34.03 8.29
C LEU A 8 61.28 34.25 9.06
N ILE A 9 60.52 35.27 8.69
CA ILE A 9 59.15 35.53 9.16
C ILE A 9 58.20 34.92 8.13
N THR A 10 57.51 33.84 8.49
CA THR A 10 56.40 33.29 7.70
C THR A 10 55.13 34.07 8.06
N ARG A 11 54.55 34.77 7.07
CA ARG A 11 53.23 35.40 7.20
C ARG A 11 52.15 34.32 7.11
N MET A 12 51.32 34.21 8.14
CA MET A 12 50.11 33.41 8.16
C MET A 12 48.99 34.26 7.52
N THR A 13 48.51 33.84 6.34
CA THR A 13 47.33 34.43 5.71
C THR A 13 46.10 33.79 6.34
N VAL A 14 45.35 34.57 7.11
CA VAL A 14 44.02 34.18 7.59
C VAL A 14 43.05 34.39 6.44
N VAL A 15 42.58 33.30 5.84
CA VAL A 15 41.47 33.31 4.88
C VAL A 15 40.18 33.20 5.69
N PHE A 16 39.42 34.28 5.75
CA PHE A 16 38.04 34.26 6.22
C PHE A 16 37.19 33.58 5.14
N LEU A 17 36.82 32.32 5.37
CA LEU A 17 35.80 31.64 4.58
C LEU A 17 34.44 32.10 5.12
N ALA A 18 33.77 32.99 4.38
CA ALA A 18 32.38 33.35 4.66
C ALA A 18 31.50 32.21 4.17
N THR A 19 31.04 31.37 5.09
CA THR A 19 30.02 30.35 4.83
C THR A 19 28.71 31.07 4.55
N VAL A 20 28.29 31.09 3.28
CA VAL A 20 26.94 31.48 2.90
C VAL A 20 26.04 30.29 3.25
N LEU A 21 25.37 30.37 4.39
CA LEU A 21 24.23 29.51 4.71
C LEU A 21 23.10 29.89 3.74
N SER A 22 23.05 29.20 2.60
CA SER A 22 21.86 29.19 1.75
C SER A 22 20.85 28.31 2.44
N ALA A 23 19.95 28.91 3.20
CA ALA A 23 18.76 28.21 3.70
C ALA A 23 17.89 27.88 2.48
N CYS A 24 17.87 26.61 2.09
CA CYS A 24 16.83 26.06 1.22
C CYS A 24 15.53 26.01 2.04
N THR A 25 14.88 27.16 2.20
CA THR A 25 13.45 27.16 2.48
C THR A 25 12.78 26.85 1.16
N ASN A 26 12.42 25.59 0.94
CA ASN A 26 11.37 25.32 -0.03
C ASN A 26 10.16 26.14 0.45
N PRO A 27 9.64 27.08 -0.36
CA PRO A 27 8.38 27.69 -0.01
C PRO A 27 7.39 26.55 0.18
N LEU A 28 6.66 26.57 1.28
CA LEU A 28 5.40 25.85 1.40
C LEU A 28 4.57 26.36 0.22
N GLU A 29 4.62 25.67 -0.91
CA GLU A 29 3.64 25.85 -1.96
C GLU A 29 2.34 25.45 -1.30
N ASN A 30 1.54 26.46 -0.97
CA ASN A 30 0.13 26.25 -0.70
C ASN A 30 -0.39 25.52 -1.93
N ASP A 31 -0.54 24.21 -1.84
CA ASP A 31 -1.26 23.35 -2.77
C ASP A 31 -2.78 23.64 -2.68
N GLU A 32 -3.14 24.90 -2.40
CA GLU A 32 -4.35 25.51 -2.93
C GLU A 32 -4.13 25.57 -4.44
N MET A 33 -4.32 24.42 -5.07
CA MET A 33 -4.40 24.24 -6.51
C MET A 33 -5.31 25.34 -7.06
N ALA A 34 -4.71 26.41 -7.57
CA ALA A 34 -5.38 27.21 -8.57
C ALA A 34 -5.80 26.22 -9.65
N GLN A 35 -7.11 26.02 -9.79
CA GLN A 35 -7.73 25.35 -10.94
C GLN A 35 -7.49 26.20 -12.19
N ASP A 36 -6.23 26.50 -12.49
CA ASP A 36 -5.86 26.96 -13.81
C ASP A 36 -6.27 25.82 -14.74
N GLU A 37 -7.15 26.13 -15.70
CA GLU A 37 -7.70 25.23 -16.71
C GLU A 37 -6.55 24.62 -17.54
N VAL A 38 -5.85 23.64 -16.97
CA VAL A 38 -4.92 22.81 -17.73
C VAL A 38 -5.80 21.94 -18.61
N ASP A 39 -5.69 22.13 -19.92
CA ASP A 39 -6.24 21.19 -20.90
C ASP A 39 -5.56 19.84 -20.69
N ASN A 40 -6.24 18.98 -19.94
CA ASN A 40 -5.74 17.70 -19.47
C ASN A 40 -5.86 16.60 -20.54
N GLY A 41 -6.29 16.94 -21.76
CA GLY A 41 -6.45 16.00 -22.88
C GLY A 41 -7.59 14.99 -22.71
N VAL A 42 -8.32 15.07 -21.61
CA VAL A 42 -9.45 14.21 -21.24
C VAL A 42 -10.75 15.04 -21.40
N PRO A 43 -11.85 14.47 -21.97
CA PRO A 43 -13.10 15.19 -22.12
C PRO A 43 -13.60 15.75 -20.78
N GLU A 44 -14.32 16.87 -20.80
CA GLU A 44 -14.94 17.41 -19.59
C GLU A 44 -15.78 16.32 -18.89
N LEU A 45 -15.74 16.31 -17.55
CA LEU A 45 -16.57 15.41 -16.77
C LEU A 45 -18.05 15.77 -17.02
N PRO A 46 -18.93 14.78 -17.22
CA PRO A 46 -20.36 15.04 -17.26
C PRO A 46 -20.84 15.74 -15.98
N GLU A 47 -21.92 16.49 -16.07
CA GLU A 47 -22.56 17.07 -14.89
C GLU A 47 -22.99 15.94 -13.96
N PHE A 48 -22.77 16.11 -12.66
CA PHE A 48 -23.28 15.18 -11.66
C PHE A 48 -24.79 15.37 -11.54
N VAL A 49 -25.53 14.28 -11.71
CA VAL A 49 -26.98 14.22 -11.48
C VAL A 49 -27.27 13.07 -10.52
N GLU A 50 -28.22 13.31 -9.64
CA GLU A 50 -28.81 12.32 -8.73
C GLU A 50 -30.23 12.09 -9.24
N ASP A 51 -30.59 10.85 -9.58
CA ASP A 51 -31.97 10.56 -9.88
C ASP A 51 -32.39 9.10 -9.72
N CYS A 52 -33.66 8.95 -9.39
CA CYS A 52 -34.42 7.70 -9.43
C CYS A 52 -35.52 7.73 -10.52
N ASP A 53 -35.91 8.93 -10.98
CA ASP A 53 -37.10 9.15 -11.83
C ASP A 53 -36.76 9.69 -13.22
N GLU A 54 -35.58 10.31 -13.42
CA GLU A 54 -35.24 11.02 -14.66
C GLU A 54 -34.52 10.14 -15.68
N ARG A 55 -34.06 8.95 -15.27
CA ARG A 55 -33.22 7.99 -16.01
C ARG A 55 -31.90 8.58 -16.48
N ILE A 56 -31.29 9.39 -15.63
CA ILE A 56 -29.98 9.99 -15.83
C ILE A 56 -28.97 9.08 -15.13
N ASN A 57 -27.73 9.01 -15.64
CA ASN A 57 -26.74 8.01 -15.21
C ASN A 57 -27.15 6.52 -15.23
N ASP A 58 -28.31 6.13 -15.78
CA ASP A 58 -28.72 4.72 -16.00
C ASP A 58 -27.88 3.91 -17.02
N SER A 59 -26.91 4.54 -17.69
CA SER A 59 -26.11 3.88 -18.73
C SER A 59 -24.76 4.55 -18.96
N ILE A 60 -23.82 3.80 -19.52
CA ILE A 60 -22.49 4.30 -19.92
C ILE A 60 -22.56 5.52 -20.87
N ASP A 61 -23.59 5.60 -21.71
CA ASP A 61 -23.79 6.72 -22.65
C ASP A 61 -24.30 8.00 -21.97
N ASN A 62 -24.75 7.92 -20.71
CA ASN A 62 -25.38 9.02 -19.96
C ASN A 62 -24.88 9.13 -18.51
N LEU A 63 -23.67 8.67 -18.23
CA LEU A 63 -23.08 8.62 -16.88
C LEU A 63 -22.90 10.01 -16.23
N SER A 64 -22.81 10.01 -14.90
CA SER A 64 -22.52 11.19 -14.07
C SER A 64 -21.01 11.36 -13.82
N GLY A 65 -20.52 12.61 -13.73
CA GLY A 65 -19.12 12.90 -13.42
C GLY A 65 -18.85 13.03 -11.92
N LEU A 66 -17.86 12.30 -11.42
CA LEU A 66 -17.35 12.41 -10.05
C LEU A 66 -16.06 13.25 -10.05
N VAL A 67 -16.07 14.34 -9.28
CA VAL A 67 -14.91 15.20 -9.08
C VAL A 67 -13.93 14.46 -8.17
N GLY A 68 -12.73 14.20 -8.70
CA GLY A 68 -11.66 13.46 -8.01
C GLY A 68 -10.96 14.23 -6.89
N ASP A 69 -11.65 15.14 -6.20
CA ASP A 69 -11.09 15.94 -5.11
C ASP A 69 -11.13 15.20 -3.78
N ASN A 70 -10.17 15.52 -2.92
CA ASN A 70 -10.02 14.80 -1.67
C ASN A 70 -11.18 15.10 -0.71
N ASN A 71 -11.76 14.06 -0.11
CA ASN A 71 -12.94 14.11 0.75
C ASN A 71 -14.16 14.73 0.05
N GLN A 72 -14.21 14.65 -1.29
CA GLN A 72 -15.43 15.01 -2.02
C GLN A 72 -16.51 13.98 -1.69
N ARG A 73 -17.69 14.48 -1.29
CA ARG A 73 -18.84 13.64 -0.94
C ARG A 73 -20.04 13.97 -1.81
N TYR A 74 -20.81 12.93 -2.12
CA TYR A 74 -22.11 12.99 -2.77
C TYR A 74 -23.06 12.23 -1.85
N GLU A 75 -24.10 12.90 -1.34
CA GLU A 75 -24.90 12.38 -0.23
C GLU A 75 -26.37 12.22 -0.61
N ASN A 76 -27.04 11.24 -0.01
CA ASN A 76 -28.45 10.92 -0.22
C ASN A 76 -28.76 10.48 -1.66
N LEU A 77 -27.84 9.76 -2.31
CA LEU A 77 -28.13 9.15 -3.61
C LEU A 77 -29.11 8.00 -3.41
N GLU A 78 -29.92 7.71 -4.40
CA GLU A 78 -30.93 6.65 -4.34
C GLU A 78 -30.74 5.70 -5.54
N LEU A 79 -30.57 4.41 -5.28
CA LEU A 79 -30.67 3.38 -6.32
C LEU A 79 -32.05 2.73 -6.25
N CYS A 80 -32.84 2.90 -7.30
CA CYS A 80 -34.20 2.40 -7.40
C CYS A 80 -34.29 0.92 -7.87
N ASP A 81 -35.46 0.28 -7.67
CA ASP A 81 -35.66 -1.12 -8.10
C ASP A 81 -35.50 -1.28 -9.63
N GLY A 82 -34.52 -2.09 -10.03
CA GLY A 82 -34.17 -2.33 -11.43
C GLY A 82 -33.35 -1.23 -12.09
N ASP A 83 -32.77 -0.35 -11.28
CA ASP A 83 -31.90 0.75 -11.68
C ASP A 83 -30.41 0.39 -11.59
N VAL A 84 -29.56 1.17 -12.27
CA VAL A 84 -28.09 1.03 -12.26
C VAL A 84 -27.47 2.41 -12.43
N ASP A 85 -26.64 2.83 -11.48
CA ASP A 85 -25.99 4.14 -11.56
C ASP A 85 -24.59 4.05 -12.17
N TRP A 86 -24.33 4.86 -13.20
CA TRP A 86 -23.03 4.92 -13.89
C TRP A 86 -22.30 6.22 -13.61
N TYR A 87 -21.01 6.09 -13.31
CA TYR A 87 -20.14 7.21 -12.99
C TYR A 87 -18.85 7.19 -13.80
N ARG A 88 -18.23 8.36 -13.93
CA ARG A 88 -16.85 8.52 -14.38
C ARG A 88 -16.08 9.39 -13.42
N VAL A 89 -14.87 8.95 -13.08
CA VAL A 89 -13.91 9.73 -12.30
C VAL A 89 -12.60 9.84 -13.08
N ASP A 90 -12.01 11.02 -13.09
CA ASP A 90 -10.70 11.25 -13.72
C ASP A 90 -9.61 11.34 -12.65
N ILE A 91 -8.52 10.61 -12.87
CA ILE A 91 -7.39 10.47 -11.94
C ILE A 91 -6.19 11.20 -12.53
N ALA A 92 -5.73 12.24 -11.85
CA ALA A 92 -4.56 13.00 -12.27
C ALA A 92 -3.27 12.16 -12.21
N PRO A 93 -2.21 12.55 -12.95
CA PRO A 93 -0.88 11.95 -12.85
C PRO A 93 -0.39 11.80 -11.41
N GLU A 94 0.22 10.65 -11.11
CA GLU A 94 0.83 10.33 -9.81
C GLU A 94 -0.16 10.48 -8.63
N ARG A 95 -1.44 10.17 -8.86
CA ARG A 95 -2.47 10.16 -7.81
C ARG A 95 -2.98 8.77 -7.53
N TRP A 96 -3.17 8.51 -6.24
CA TRP A 96 -3.93 7.40 -5.71
C TRP A 96 -5.32 7.91 -5.34
N LEU A 97 -6.35 7.31 -5.92
CA LEU A 97 -7.74 7.68 -5.70
C LEU A 97 -8.51 6.43 -5.27
N SER A 98 -9.40 6.59 -4.29
CA SER A 98 -10.35 5.59 -3.86
C SER A 98 -11.76 6.16 -3.90
N VAL A 99 -12.69 5.38 -4.42
CA VAL A 99 -14.12 5.65 -4.41
C VAL A 99 -14.76 4.64 -3.47
N GLU A 100 -15.49 5.13 -2.49
CA GLU A 100 -16.28 4.34 -1.57
C GLU A 100 -17.75 4.70 -1.71
N ILE A 101 -18.62 3.70 -1.79
CA ILE A 101 -20.06 3.88 -1.58
C ILE A 101 -20.40 3.43 -0.15
N MET A 102 -21.20 4.19 0.57
CA MET A 102 -21.73 3.83 1.89
C MET A 102 -23.23 3.59 1.74
N ILE A 103 -23.67 2.38 2.04
CA ILE A 103 -25.03 1.90 1.74
C ILE A 103 -25.90 2.07 2.99
N HIS A 104 -27.02 2.76 2.82
CA HIS A 104 -27.99 3.04 3.89
C HIS A 104 -29.27 2.20 3.69
N GLY A 105 -29.87 1.78 4.80
CA GLY A 105 -31.20 1.15 4.79
C GLY A 105 -31.21 -0.33 4.42
N SER A 106 -32.13 -0.74 3.54
CA SER A 106 -32.40 -2.16 3.23
C SER A 106 -31.28 -2.85 2.46
N GLY A 107 -30.45 -2.11 1.73
CA GLY A 107 -29.28 -2.66 1.03
C GLY A 107 -28.11 -3.05 1.94
N ALA A 108 -28.23 -2.86 3.26
CA ALA A 108 -27.22 -3.27 4.24
C ALA A 108 -27.65 -4.51 5.05
N ASN A 109 -28.66 -5.25 4.57
CA ASN A 109 -29.34 -6.26 5.39
C ASN A 109 -28.91 -7.67 5.01
N LEU A 110 -28.05 -8.28 5.83
CA LEU A 110 -27.62 -9.68 5.71
C LEU A 110 -28.77 -10.71 5.69
N ALA A 111 -29.99 -10.30 6.02
CA ALA A 111 -31.13 -11.20 6.21
C ALA A 111 -31.85 -11.58 4.90
N ASP A 112 -31.77 -10.74 3.87
CA ASP A 112 -32.43 -10.94 2.57
C ASP A 112 -31.46 -11.03 1.39
N ASN A 113 -30.14 -10.95 1.63
CA ASN A 113 -29.09 -11.02 0.62
C ASN A 113 -29.29 -9.96 -0.49
N SER A 114 -29.74 -8.77 -0.11
CA SER A 114 -29.81 -7.61 -0.99
C SER A 114 -28.78 -6.56 -0.56
N ASP A 115 -27.90 -6.20 -1.48
CA ASP A 115 -26.81 -5.22 -1.33
C ASP A 115 -26.62 -4.42 -2.63
N LEU A 116 -25.79 -3.38 -2.53
CA LEU A 116 -25.30 -2.65 -3.70
C LEU A 116 -23.87 -3.09 -3.96
N ASP A 117 -23.57 -3.39 -5.20
CA ASP A 117 -22.24 -3.76 -5.65
C ASP A 117 -21.60 -2.58 -6.39
N LEU A 118 -20.28 -2.42 -6.25
CA LEU A 118 -19.51 -1.41 -6.99
C LEU A 118 -18.57 -2.09 -7.99
N TYR A 119 -18.76 -1.80 -9.28
CA TYR A 119 -17.96 -2.35 -10.36
C TYR A 119 -17.07 -1.27 -11.01
N GLU A 120 -15.86 -1.65 -11.39
CA GLU A 120 -15.09 -0.97 -12.44
C GLU A 120 -15.49 -1.56 -13.79
N THR A 121 -15.70 -0.69 -14.77
CA THR A 121 -16.03 -1.06 -16.14
C THR A 121 -15.05 -0.41 -17.11
N ASP A 122 -14.95 -0.98 -18.31
CA ASP A 122 -14.30 -0.31 -19.43
C ASP A 122 -15.24 0.74 -20.06
N SER A 123 -14.75 1.43 -21.10
CA SER A 123 -15.54 2.46 -21.78
C SER A 123 -16.74 1.91 -22.58
N ASP A 124 -16.79 0.60 -22.81
CA ASP A 124 -17.90 -0.08 -23.48
C ASP A 124 -18.92 -0.64 -22.46
N GLY A 125 -18.63 -0.52 -21.17
CA GLY A 125 -19.46 -0.98 -20.05
C GLY A 125 -19.21 -2.43 -19.65
N ASP A 126 -18.16 -3.07 -20.15
CA ASP A 126 -17.78 -4.43 -19.73
C ASP A 126 -17.10 -4.38 -18.35
N GLU A 127 -17.52 -5.27 -17.45
CA GLU A 127 -16.98 -5.35 -16.08
C GLU A 127 -15.52 -5.82 -16.08
N ILE A 128 -14.66 -5.05 -15.42
CA ILE A 128 -13.23 -5.35 -15.26
C ILE A 128 -12.98 -5.90 -13.86
N TRP A 129 -13.56 -5.25 -12.84
CA TRP A 129 -13.33 -5.53 -11.43
C TRP A 129 -14.56 -5.14 -10.61
N TRP A 130 -14.63 -5.61 -9.36
CA TRP A 130 -15.75 -5.30 -8.49
C TRP A 130 -15.40 -5.39 -7.00
N SER A 131 -16.24 -4.75 -6.20
CA SER A 131 -16.40 -4.89 -4.76
C SER A 131 -17.87 -5.24 -4.53
N ALA A 132 -18.11 -6.42 -3.97
CA ALA A 132 -19.43 -7.01 -3.82
C ALA A 132 -19.40 -7.95 -2.60
N VAL A 133 -19.71 -7.43 -1.43
CA VAL A 133 -19.82 -8.17 -0.18
C VAL A 133 -21.02 -7.70 0.62
N GLU A 134 -21.47 -8.57 1.52
CA GLU A 134 -22.63 -8.31 2.35
C GLU A 134 -22.31 -7.34 3.53
N GLU A 135 -21.72 -6.17 3.28
CA GLU A 135 -21.50 -5.09 4.27
C GLU A 135 -22.20 -3.78 3.83
N ASP A 136 -22.13 -2.75 4.66
CA ASP A 136 -22.79 -1.45 4.41
C ASP A 136 -21.92 -0.48 3.58
N TYR A 137 -20.95 -1.00 2.83
CA TYR A 137 -20.12 -0.20 1.92
C TYR A 137 -19.44 -1.07 0.86
N GLU A 138 -19.10 -0.45 -0.27
CA GLU A 138 -18.21 -1.03 -1.28
C GLU A 138 -17.13 -0.03 -1.68
N ARG A 139 -15.96 -0.54 -2.10
CA ARG A 139 -14.83 0.34 -2.39
C ARG A 139 -13.92 -0.18 -3.50
N LEU A 140 -13.52 0.75 -4.36
CA LEU A 140 -12.48 0.56 -5.36
C LEU A 140 -11.40 1.63 -5.23
N ALA A 141 -10.18 1.29 -5.65
CA ALA A 141 -9.05 2.19 -5.60
C ALA A 141 -8.07 1.95 -6.74
N TRP A 142 -7.47 3.03 -7.24
CA TRP A 142 -6.54 3.03 -8.36
C TRP A 142 -5.39 3.98 -8.10
N TYR A 143 -4.24 3.65 -8.67
CA TYR A 143 -3.12 4.57 -8.77
C TYR A 143 -2.84 4.87 -10.23
N ASN A 144 -2.67 6.14 -10.58
CA ASN A 144 -2.23 6.54 -11.91
C ASN A 144 -0.70 6.79 -11.90
N PRO A 145 0.13 5.85 -12.40
CA PRO A 145 1.58 6.03 -12.50
C PRO A 145 2.02 6.91 -13.68
N SER A 146 1.11 7.25 -14.59
CA SER A 146 1.44 7.92 -15.84
C SER A 146 1.56 9.44 -15.68
N ASP A 147 2.09 10.09 -16.72
CA ASP A 147 2.14 11.55 -16.82
C ASP A 147 0.88 12.16 -17.45
N GLN A 148 -0.13 11.33 -17.77
CA GLN A 148 -1.41 11.74 -18.33
C GLN A 148 -2.54 11.49 -17.33
N TRP A 149 -3.66 12.16 -17.52
CA TRP A 149 -4.89 11.82 -16.80
C TRP A 149 -5.45 10.49 -17.29
N VAL A 150 -6.07 9.74 -16.38
CA VAL A 150 -6.72 8.46 -16.68
C VAL A 150 -8.15 8.51 -16.18
N SER A 151 -9.10 8.14 -17.04
CA SER A 151 -10.51 8.00 -16.67
C SER A 151 -10.81 6.59 -16.19
N ARG A 152 -11.63 6.48 -15.15
CA ARG A 152 -12.24 5.23 -14.66
C ARG A 152 -13.75 5.34 -14.74
N TYR A 153 -14.39 4.23 -15.09
CA TYR A 153 -15.83 4.12 -15.24
C TYR A 153 -16.36 3.17 -14.17
N LEU A 154 -17.38 3.60 -13.46
CA LEU A 154 -17.94 2.87 -12.33
C LEU A 154 -19.40 2.59 -12.58
N LYS A 155 -19.85 1.46 -12.05
CA LYS A 155 -21.25 1.05 -12.06
C LYS A 155 -21.64 0.65 -10.63
N VAL A 156 -22.66 1.28 -10.08
CA VAL A 156 -23.33 0.82 -8.85
C VAL A 156 -24.57 0.05 -9.27
N ASP A 157 -24.65 -1.22 -8.87
CA ASP A 157 -25.69 -2.14 -9.33
C ASP A 157 -26.39 -2.78 -8.13
N ALA A 158 -27.67 -3.07 -8.26
CA ALA A 158 -28.46 -3.71 -7.22
C ALA A 158 -28.31 -5.23 -7.31
N TYR A 159 -27.78 -5.85 -6.26
CA TYR A 159 -27.83 -7.30 -6.13
C TYR A 159 -29.11 -7.74 -5.40
N GLY A 160 -29.70 -8.85 -5.84
CA GLY A 160 -30.94 -9.37 -5.25
C GLY A 160 -32.19 -8.49 -5.43
N GLY A 161 -32.13 -7.46 -6.30
CA GLY A 161 -33.20 -6.46 -6.44
C GLY A 161 -33.21 -5.45 -5.31
N ALA A 162 -32.04 -5.17 -4.72
CA ALA A 162 -31.87 -4.12 -3.73
C ALA A 162 -32.38 -2.76 -4.25
N ALA A 163 -32.92 -1.98 -3.33
CA ALA A 163 -33.08 -0.54 -3.48
C ALA A 163 -32.59 0.08 -2.18
N ALA A 164 -31.74 1.10 -2.28
CA ALA A 164 -31.06 1.68 -1.14
C ALA A 164 -30.70 3.14 -1.39
N GLU A 165 -30.66 3.89 -0.28
CA GLU A 165 -29.97 5.18 -0.26
C GLU A 165 -28.47 4.89 -0.10
N TYR A 166 -27.60 5.68 -0.71
CA TYR A 166 -26.17 5.57 -0.51
C TYR A 166 -25.45 6.91 -0.65
N ASP A 167 -24.24 6.99 -0.10
CA ASP A 167 -23.35 8.13 -0.29
C ASP A 167 -22.11 7.69 -1.06
N ILE A 168 -21.52 8.56 -1.87
CA ILE A 168 -20.20 8.36 -2.48
C ILE A 168 -19.18 9.24 -1.75
N GLU A 169 -18.06 8.67 -1.34
CA GLU A 169 -16.89 9.40 -0.83
C GLU A 169 -15.67 9.15 -1.70
N ILE A 170 -15.03 10.23 -2.12
CA ILE A 170 -13.76 10.22 -2.85
C ILE A 170 -12.62 10.54 -1.88
N LYS A 171 -11.67 9.62 -1.77
CA LYS A 171 -10.40 9.85 -1.07
C LYS A 171 -9.29 9.91 -2.10
N ARG A 172 -8.40 10.89 -1.96
CA ARG A 172 -7.23 11.06 -2.83
C ARG A 172 -5.99 11.24 -1.99
N SER A 173 -4.95 10.51 -2.32
CA SER A 173 -3.61 10.78 -1.83
C SER A 173 -2.65 11.01 -3.00
N LYS A 174 -1.66 11.87 -2.79
CA LYS A 174 -0.57 12.04 -3.73
C LYS A 174 0.53 11.03 -3.43
N PHE A 175 1.00 10.37 -4.47
CA PHE A 175 2.18 9.52 -4.38
C PHE A 175 3.40 10.41 -4.29
N HIS A 176 3.90 10.59 -3.07
CA HIS A 176 5.12 11.33 -2.80
C HIS A 176 6.23 10.33 -2.51
N ASP A 177 7.21 10.28 -3.42
CA ASP A 177 8.45 9.55 -3.18
C ASP A 177 9.22 10.22 -2.04
N GLY A 178 9.06 9.70 -0.82
CA GLY A 178 9.91 9.99 0.32
C GLY A 178 9.41 11.01 1.35
N LEU A 179 8.14 11.42 1.33
CA LEU A 179 7.57 12.27 2.38
C LEU A 179 6.62 11.46 3.28
N ASN A 180 7.03 11.29 4.54
CA ASN A 180 6.14 10.80 5.59
C ASN A 180 5.00 11.80 5.76
N CYS A 181 3.75 11.31 5.83
CA CYS A 181 2.57 12.14 6.13
C CYS A 181 2.81 13.07 7.32
N ASP A 182 3.38 12.52 8.40
CA ASP A 182 3.53 13.26 9.66
C ASP A 182 4.59 14.37 9.57
N ASP A 183 5.59 14.21 8.69
CA ASP A 183 6.63 15.22 8.48
C ASP A 183 6.10 16.42 7.66
N TYR A 184 5.04 16.20 6.87
CA TYR A 184 4.46 17.22 5.99
C TYR A 184 3.21 17.88 6.61
N TYR A 185 2.42 17.10 7.36
CA TYR A 185 1.21 17.54 8.04
C TYR A 185 1.40 17.42 9.57
N GLU A 186 2.34 18.16 10.13
CA GLU A 186 2.71 18.11 11.57
C GLU A 186 1.53 18.39 12.53
N ASP A 187 0.49 19.08 12.04
CA ASP A 187 -0.71 19.44 12.83
C ASP A 187 -1.81 18.36 12.79
N GLU A 188 -1.65 17.29 12.01
CA GLU A 188 -2.63 16.20 11.95
C GLU A 188 -2.41 15.18 13.04
N SER A 189 -3.46 14.92 13.82
CA SER A 189 -3.46 13.78 14.75
C SER A 189 -3.17 12.50 13.97
N PRO A 190 -2.22 11.64 14.38
CA PRO A 190 -1.98 10.33 13.79
C PRO A 190 -3.22 9.43 13.71
N SER A 191 -4.23 9.71 14.54
CA SER A 191 -5.53 9.03 14.56
C SER A 191 -6.58 9.65 13.66
N ASP A 192 -6.29 10.77 12.99
CA ASP A 192 -7.22 11.41 12.06
C ASP A 192 -6.99 10.82 10.66
N GLU A 193 -7.90 9.95 10.26
CA GLU A 193 -7.89 9.30 8.95
C GLU A 193 -8.54 10.16 7.87
N GLY A 194 -9.23 11.25 8.25
CA GLY A 194 -9.88 12.18 7.32
C GLY A 194 -8.97 13.33 6.87
N GLY A 195 -7.73 13.40 7.35
CA GLY A 195 -6.76 14.40 6.92
C GLY A 195 -6.39 14.29 5.43
N PRO A 196 -5.86 15.35 4.80
CA PRO A 196 -5.39 15.37 3.41
C PRO A 196 -4.43 14.24 3.03
N CYS A 197 -3.82 13.59 4.03
CA CYS A 197 -2.95 12.47 3.81
C CYS A 197 -3.67 11.15 3.47
N ASN A 198 -4.91 10.96 3.95
CA ASN A 198 -5.64 9.69 3.92
C ASN A 198 -4.74 8.51 4.29
N ARG A 199 -4.37 8.44 5.58
CA ARG A 199 -3.30 7.53 6.01
C ARG A 199 -3.59 6.09 5.66
N ILE A 200 -4.83 5.64 5.85
CA ILE A 200 -5.29 4.30 5.48
C ILE A 200 -6.23 4.44 4.28
N MET A 201 -5.87 3.76 3.20
CA MET A 201 -6.68 3.68 1.99
C MET A 201 -6.65 2.25 1.46
N GLN A 202 -7.63 1.90 0.64
CA GLN A 202 -7.63 0.62 -0.04
C GLN A 202 -6.47 0.56 -1.03
N PHE A 203 -5.64 -0.47 -0.91
CA PHE A 203 -4.55 -0.79 -1.79
C PHE A 203 -5.04 -0.79 -3.24
N PRO A 204 -4.40 -0.03 -4.14
CA PRO A 204 -4.93 0.17 -5.47
C PRO A 204 -4.90 -1.14 -6.27
N GLN A 205 -5.92 -1.35 -7.09
CA GLN A 205 -5.93 -2.44 -8.05
C GLN A 205 -4.74 -2.32 -9.01
N MET A 206 -4.29 -3.47 -9.51
CA MET A 206 -3.23 -3.55 -10.51
C MET A 206 -3.65 -2.80 -11.78
N ASN A 207 -2.81 -1.90 -12.30
CA ASN A 207 -3.06 -1.27 -13.60
C ASN A 207 -2.55 -2.13 -14.76
N SER A 208 -1.46 -2.87 -14.53
CA SER A 208 -0.84 -3.75 -15.52
C SER A 208 0.08 -4.76 -14.84
N ASP A 209 0.45 -5.84 -15.54
CA ASP A 209 1.41 -6.83 -15.04
C ASP A 209 2.77 -6.20 -14.60
N ALA A 210 3.12 -5.02 -15.13
CA ALA A 210 4.35 -4.31 -14.77
C ALA A 210 4.33 -3.75 -13.33
N ASP A 211 3.14 -3.61 -12.72
CA ASP A 211 3.04 -3.29 -11.29
C ASP A 211 3.56 -4.46 -10.42
N GLY A 212 3.56 -5.69 -10.95
CA GLY A 212 4.16 -6.87 -10.31
C GLY A 212 3.36 -7.46 -9.16
N TYR A 213 2.12 -7.03 -8.91
CA TYR A 213 1.26 -7.55 -7.84
C TYR A 213 -0.20 -7.74 -8.29
N VAL A 214 -0.96 -8.50 -7.51
CA VAL A 214 -2.42 -8.60 -7.63
C VAL A 214 -3.04 -8.68 -6.23
N VAL A 215 -4.13 -7.96 -5.98
CA VAL A 215 -4.90 -8.09 -4.74
C VAL A 215 -5.85 -9.28 -4.89
N SER A 216 -5.65 -10.33 -4.09
CA SER A 216 -6.27 -11.66 -4.34
C SER A 216 -7.33 -12.07 -3.31
N HIS A 217 -7.81 -11.10 -2.53
CA HIS A 217 -8.83 -11.28 -1.49
C HIS A 217 -9.90 -10.19 -1.60
N TRP A 218 -10.86 -10.20 -0.68
CA TRP A 218 -11.94 -9.23 -0.67
C TRP A 218 -11.43 -7.81 -0.39
N ALA A 219 -12.02 -6.84 -1.10
CA ALA A 219 -11.72 -5.41 -1.00
C ALA A 219 -11.67 -4.88 0.45
N HIS A 220 -12.46 -5.47 1.33
CA HIS A 220 -12.68 -5.07 2.72
C HIS A 220 -11.43 -5.22 3.59
N TYR A 221 -10.59 -6.20 3.26
CA TYR A 221 -9.32 -6.42 3.96
C TYR A 221 -8.14 -5.85 3.20
N SER A 222 -8.37 -4.96 2.23
CA SER A 222 -7.32 -4.42 1.35
C SER A 222 -6.86 -3.04 1.81
N ASN A 223 -7.07 -2.67 3.07
CA ASN A 223 -6.74 -1.34 3.54
C ASN A 223 -5.36 -1.34 4.17
N LEU A 224 -4.53 -0.38 3.77
CA LEU A 224 -3.17 -0.32 4.22
C LEU A 224 -2.73 1.13 4.35
N ARG A 225 -1.74 1.36 5.21
CA ARG A 225 -1.10 2.66 5.24
C ARG A 225 -0.44 2.95 3.91
N ARG A 226 -0.48 4.22 3.55
CA ARG A 226 0.10 4.73 2.32
C ARG A 226 1.57 4.38 2.14
N GLU A 227 2.38 4.60 3.18
CA GLU A 227 3.81 4.34 3.14
C GLU A 227 4.12 2.85 2.90
N VAL A 228 3.35 1.97 3.52
CA VAL A 228 3.49 0.52 3.34
C VAL A 228 3.02 0.11 1.94
N THR A 229 1.91 0.69 1.46
CA THR A 229 1.44 0.51 0.08
C THR A 229 2.53 0.86 -0.93
N TYR A 230 3.20 2.00 -0.73
CA TYR A 230 4.24 2.47 -1.63
C TYR A 230 5.44 1.52 -1.65
N LEU A 231 5.88 1.09 -0.46
CA LEU A 231 6.97 0.13 -0.31
C LEU A 231 6.68 -1.20 -1.03
N VAL A 232 5.49 -1.77 -0.81
CA VAL A 232 5.10 -3.06 -1.37
C VAL A 232 5.01 -2.97 -2.90
N ARG A 233 4.35 -1.93 -3.44
CA ARG A 233 4.26 -1.71 -4.89
C ARG A 233 5.64 -1.52 -5.52
N TYR A 234 6.51 -0.72 -4.89
CA TYR A 234 7.89 -0.55 -5.33
C TYR A 234 8.63 -1.89 -5.37
N ALA A 235 8.60 -2.67 -4.30
CA ALA A 235 9.30 -3.95 -4.23
C ALA A 235 8.78 -4.95 -5.27
N ALA A 236 7.47 -5.00 -5.50
CA ALA A 236 6.85 -5.85 -6.51
C ALA A 236 7.28 -5.47 -7.92
N ALA A 237 7.15 -4.19 -8.29
CA ALA A 237 7.56 -3.67 -9.60
C ALA A 237 9.07 -3.86 -9.86
N GLN A 238 9.92 -3.62 -8.85
CA GLN A 238 11.36 -3.88 -8.97
C GLN A 238 11.68 -5.36 -9.21
N THR A 239 10.95 -6.25 -8.57
CA THR A 239 11.14 -7.70 -8.75
C THR A 239 10.72 -8.12 -10.16
N ALA A 240 9.55 -7.67 -10.62
CA ALA A 240 9.08 -7.92 -11.98
C ALA A 240 10.03 -7.34 -13.06
N ALA A 241 10.65 -6.20 -12.80
CA ALA A 241 11.63 -5.60 -13.70
C ALA A 241 12.99 -6.31 -13.69
N HIS A 242 13.38 -6.94 -12.57
CA HIS A 242 14.66 -7.64 -12.45
C HIS A 242 14.62 -9.03 -13.08
N PHE A 243 13.52 -9.75 -12.89
CA PHE A 243 13.36 -11.12 -13.36
C PHE A 243 12.33 -11.18 -14.49
N GLU A 244 12.79 -11.57 -15.68
CA GLU A 244 11.90 -11.85 -16.82
C GLU A 244 10.85 -12.91 -16.43
N ASP A 245 9.69 -12.84 -17.09
CA ASP A 245 8.55 -13.76 -16.91
C ASP A 245 8.05 -13.91 -15.46
N THR A 246 8.19 -12.85 -14.66
CA THR A 246 7.68 -12.85 -13.28
C THR A 246 6.18 -12.62 -13.26
N ASN A 247 5.43 -13.63 -12.80
CA ASN A 247 4.00 -13.49 -12.53
C ASN A 247 3.75 -12.49 -11.39
N PRO A 248 2.62 -11.76 -11.40
CA PRO A 248 2.25 -10.86 -10.31
C PRO A 248 2.22 -11.57 -8.95
N LEU A 249 2.70 -10.89 -7.91
CA LEU A 249 2.71 -11.37 -6.53
C LEU A 249 1.33 -11.17 -5.88
N GLY A 250 0.75 -12.24 -5.36
CA GLY A 250 -0.52 -12.15 -4.62
C GLY A 250 -0.35 -11.39 -3.30
N LEU A 251 -1.10 -10.31 -3.16
CA LEU A 251 -1.29 -9.61 -1.89
C LEU A 251 -2.51 -10.22 -1.21
N LEU A 252 -2.39 -10.46 0.10
CA LEU A 252 -3.38 -11.08 0.98
C LEU A 252 -3.81 -10.07 2.04
N ASP A 253 -4.47 -10.56 3.09
CA ASP A 253 -5.10 -9.76 4.15
C ASP A 253 -4.22 -8.59 4.65
N MET A 254 -4.81 -7.40 4.68
CA MET A 254 -4.27 -6.14 5.21
C MET A 254 -5.11 -5.75 6.43
N SER A 255 -5.52 -4.50 6.64
CA SER A 255 -6.49 -4.11 7.68
C SER A 255 -7.92 -3.99 7.13
N GLU A 256 -8.89 -3.89 8.04
CA GLU A 256 -10.24 -3.41 7.72
C GLU A 256 -10.24 -1.91 7.35
N ARG A 257 -11.39 -1.42 6.89
CA ARG A 257 -11.60 -0.02 6.46
C ARG A 257 -11.19 1.01 7.51
N ASP A 258 -11.46 0.74 8.78
CA ASP A 258 -11.13 1.58 9.93
C ASP A 258 -9.75 1.28 10.53
N GLY A 259 -8.97 0.46 9.82
CA GLY A 259 -7.67 0.02 10.28
C GLY A 259 -7.70 -1.12 11.28
N ASP A 260 -8.82 -1.70 11.72
CA ASP A 260 -8.77 -2.80 12.69
C ASP A 260 -8.37 -4.15 12.06
N THR A 261 -8.14 -5.15 12.90
CA THR A 261 -7.84 -6.53 12.51
C THR A 261 -8.93 -7.10 11.59
N PRO A 262 -8.58 -7.72 10.45
CA PRO A 262 -9.53 -8.34 9.53
C PRO A 262 -10.54 -9.27 10.19
N GLY A 263 -11.80 -9.08 9.84
CA GLY A 263 -12.95 -9.82 10.33
C GLY A 263 -13.55 -9.30 11.63
N ARG A 264 -13.07 -8.17 12.19
CA ARG A 264 -13.63 -7.62 13.42
C ARG A 264 -15.02 -7.03 13.18
N MET A 265 -15.24 -6.29 12.09
CA MET A 265 -16.53 -5.68 11.75
C MET A 265 -17.68 -6.72 11.74
N VAL A 266 -17.39 -7.95 11.30
CA VAL A 266 -18.34 -9.08 11.27
C VAL A 266 -18.24 -10.04 12.46
N GLY A 267 -17.41 -9.72 13.45
CA GLY A 267 -17.21 -10.53 14.66
C GLY A 267 -16.55 -11.89 14.43
N GLN A 268 -15.86 -12.08 13.30
CA GLN A 268 -15.16 -13.30 12.91
C GLN A 268 -13.72 -12.97 12.52
N LEU A 269 -12.87 -12.74 13.53
CA LEU A 269 -11.46 -12.44 13.31
C LEU A 269 -10.80 -13.51 12.42
N ARG A 270 -10.11 -13.03 11.38
CA ARG A 270 -9.28 -13.84 10.47
C ARG A 270 -7.85 -13.98 10.97
N HIS A 271 -7.45 -13.04 11.82
CA HIS A 271 -6.13 -12.93 12.42
C HIS A 271 -6.20 -12.78 13.94
N PRO A 272 -5.11 -13.05 14.70
CA PRO A 272 -5.07 -12.76 16.11
C PRO A 272 -5.40 -11.28 16.40
N GLU A 273 -6.24 -11.03 17.40
CA GLU A 273 -6.62 -9.67 17.82
C GLU A 273 -5.38 -8.78 18.08
N GLY A 274 -5.35 -7.60 17.45
CA GLY A 274 -4.27 -6.63 17.58
C GLY A 274 -3.15 -6.75 16.53
N THR A 275 -3.32 -7.65 15.56
CA THR A 275 -2.49 -7.74 14.34
C THR A 275 -3.23 -7.10 13.17
N HIS A 276 -2.50 -6.70 12.12
CA HIS A 276 -3.08 -6.00 10.96
C HIS A 276 -3.83 -4.72 11.35
N VAL A 277 -3.38 -4.06 12.43
CA VAL A 277 -4.03 -2.84 12.91
C VAL A 277 -3.37 -1.60 12.36
N GLU A 278 -4.20 -0.58 12.17
CA GLU A 278 -3.92 0.71 11.60
C GLU A 278 -3.26 0.61 10.21
N GLY A 279 -3.53 -0.43 9.42
CA GLY A 279 -2.90 -0.62 8.11
C GLY A 279 -1.37 -0.75 8.15
N ASN A 280 -0.79 -1.16 9.27
CA ASN A 280 0.67 -1.34 9.42
C ASN A 280 1.18 -2.70 8.95
N ASP A 281 0.29 -3.67 8.78
CA ASP A 281 0.65 -5.05 8.50
C ASP A 281 -0.07 -5.56 7.24
N ILE A 282 0.61 -6.42 6.49
CA ILE A 282 0.11 -7.04 5.26
C ILE A 282 0.68 -8.44 5.13
N ASP A 283 -0.19 -9.39 4.76
CA ASP A 283 0.22 -10.71 4.33
C ASP A 283 0.50 -10.70 2.83
N ILE A 284 1.64 -11.25 2.44
CA ILE A 284 2.13 -11.24 1.05
C ILE A 284 2.47 -12.67 0.66
N ALA A 285 1.93 -13.17 -0.45
CA ALA A 285 2.30 -14.48 -0.95
C ALA A 285 3.82 -14.59 -1.20
N TYR A 286 4.34 -15.82 -1.23
CA TYR A 286 5.69 -16.06 -1.75
C TYR A 286 5.68 -16.09 -3.27
N TYR A 287 6.81 -15.73 -3.91
CA TYR A 287 7.02 -16.12 -5.30
C TYR A 287 7.14 -17.65 -5.37
N GLN A 288 6.54 -18.23 -6.40
CA GLN A 288 6.45 -19.67 -6.58
C GLN A 288 6.94 -20.04 -7.98
N THR A 289 7.49 -21.24 -8.09
CA THR A 289 7.88 -21.86 -9.37
C THR A 289 6.69 -22.39 -10.18
N GLY A 290 5.47 -22.19 -9.69
CA GLY A 290 4.21 -22.64 -10.31
C GLY A 290 3.64 -21.66 -11.34
N GLU A 291 2.35 -21.83 -11.65
CA GLU A 291 1.66 -21.04 -12.68
C GLU A 291 1.33 -19.60 -12.23
N ASP A 292 1.29 -19.34 -10.92
CA ASP A 292 0.97 -18.04 -10.32
C ASP A 292 1.54 -17.94 -8.89
N ASN A 293 1.42 -16.76 -8.28
CA ASN A 293 1.87 -16.46 -6.91
C ASN A 293 0.69 -16.13 -5.97
N LEU A 294 -0.41 -16.89 -6.01
CA LEU A 294 -1.66 -16.57 -5.28
C LEU A 294 -1.77 -17.25 -3.89
N GLY A 295 -0.73 -17.18 -3.07
CA GLY A 295 -0.82 -17.57 -1.66
C GLY A 295 -1.06 -19.06 -1.39
N ARG A 296 -0.59 -19.96 -2.28
CA ARG A 296 -0.59 -21.41 -2.03
C ARG A 296 0.53 -21.80 -1.09
N SER A 297 0.34 -22.87 -0.30
CA SER A 297 1.44 -23.39 0.53
C SER A 297 2.60 -23.87 -0.32
N VAL A 298 3.82 -23.46 0.04
CA VAL A 298 5.03 -23.79 -0.72
C VAL A 298 5.69 -25.11 -0.30
N CYS A 299 5.13 -25.79 0.70
CA CYS A 299 5.68 -26.98 1.34
C CYS A 299 4.57 -27.97 1.74
N PRO A 300 4.90 -29.25 2.02
CA PRO A 300 4.00 -30.11 2.80
C PRO A 300 3.83 -29.54 4.21
N GLU A 301 2.61 -29.51 4.73
CA GLU A 301 2.26 -28.81 5.97
C GLU A 301 1.28 -29.62 6.85
N ASP A 302 1.19 -29.28 8.14
CA ASP A 302 0.30 -29.94 9.12
C ASP A 302 -0.91 -29.08 9.53
N GLY A 303 -1.20 -28.03 8.76
CA GLY A 303 -2.15 -26.98 9.09
C GLY A 303 -1.48 -25.76 9.70
N TYR A 304 -0.30 -25.88 10.31
CA TYR A 304 0.36 -24.79 11.05
C TYR A 304 1.75 -24.47 10.53
N PHE A 305 2.54 -25.50 10.22
CA PHE A 305 3.94 -25.35 9.83
C PHE A 305 4.31 -26.28 8.67
N CYS A 306 5.37 -25.93 7.96
CA CYS A 306 5.99 -26.82 7.00
C CYS A 306 6.57 -28.06 7.70
N THR A 307 6.10 -29.23 7.26
CA THR A 307 6.59 -30.55 7.68
C THR A 307 7.68 -31.09 6.75
N GLY A 308 7.85 -30.49 5.57
CA GLY A 308 8.85 -30.85 4.56
C GLY A 308 9.47 -29.63 3.88
N ASP A 309 10.32 -29.87 2.89
CA ASP A 309 11.03 -28.79 2.19
C ASP A 309 10.06 -27.92 1.36
N PRO A 310 10.33 -26.60 1.25
CA PRO A 310 9.50 -25.65 0.50
C PRO A 310 9.72 -25.80 -1.02
N HIS A 311 9.36 -26.95 -1.55
CA HIS A 311 9.68 -27.43 -2.90
C HIS A 311 9.15 -26.60 -4.08
N ILE A 312 8.18 -25.70 -3.87
CA ILE A 312 7.72 -24.79 -4.94
C ILE A 312 8.06 -23.32 -4.68
N LEU A 313 8.73 -22.99 -3.56
CA LEU A 313 9.19 -21.63 -3.27
C LEU A 313 10.21 -21.21 -4.33
N ASP A 314 9.96 -20.07 -4.98
CA ASP A 314 10.98 -19.36 -5.73
C ASP A 314 11.74 -18.46 -4.76
N ALA A 315 12.80 -19.02 -4.17
CA ALA A 315 13.58 -18.35 -3.15
C ALA A 315 14.29 -17.11 -3.70
N GLU A 316 14.81 -17.18 -4.94
CA GLU A 316 15.59 -16.10 -5.56
C GLU A 316 14.73 -14.83 -5.73
N ARG A 317 13.55 -14.97 -6.35
CA ARG A 317 12.61 -13.84 -6.51
C ARG A 317 12.09 -13.33 -5.16
N THR A 318 11.82 -14.24 -4.23
CA THR A 318 11.34 -13.90 -2.89
C THR A 318 12.39 -13.09 -2.11
N VAL A 319 13.65 -13.52 -2.12
CA VAL A 319 14.75 -12.81 -1.45
C VAL A 319 15.00 -11.46 -2.10
N PHE A 320 14.95 -11.35 -3.42
CA PHE A 320 15.07 -10.05 -4.09
C PHE A 320 13.96 -9.09 -3.67
N PHE A 321 12.70 -9.53 -3.71
CA PHE A 321 11.56 -8.74 -3.24
C PHE A 321 11.74 -8.27 -1.79
N MET A 322 12.10 -9.20 -0.89
CA MET A 322 12.41 -8.89 0.50
C MET A 322 13.55 -7.86 0.65
N SER A 323 14.58 -7.94 -0.19
CA SER A 323 15.68 -6.97 -0.20
C SER A 323 15.22 -5.57 -0.61
N LYS A 324 14.18 -5.44 -1.43
CA LYS A 324 13.58 -4.15 -1.79
C LYS A 324 12.72 -3.58 -0.67
N LEU A 325 12.00 -4.42 0.06
CA LEU A 325 11.34 -4.00 1.30
C LEU A 325 12.34 -3.48 2.34
N ALA A 326 13.53 -4.09 2.39
CA ALA A 326 14.64 -3.71 3.29
C ALA A 326 15.24 -2.33 3.01
N GLU A 327 14.92 -1.70 1.87
CA GLU A 327 15.35 -0.34 1.58
C GLU A 327 14.70 0.67 2.55
N SER A 328 13.55 0.34 3.15
CA SER A 328 12.98 1.09 4.26
C SER A 328 13.58 0.70 5.62
N ASN A 329 13.98 1.71 6.39
CA ASN A 329 14.41 1.54 7.78
C ASN A 329 13.25 1.42 8.80
N LYS A 330 12.00 1.45 8.33
CA LYS A 330 10.80 1.33 9.16
C LYS A 330 10.20 -0.07 9.14
N LEU A 331 10.75 -1.00 8.36
CA LEU A 331 10.37 -2.40 8.43
C LEU A 331 10.62 -2.94 9.85
N ARG A 332 9.58 -3.47 10.50
CA ARG A 332 9.65 -3.97 11.89
C ARG A 332 9.95 -5.46 11.97
N VAL A 333 9.28 -6.24 11.14
CA VAL A 333 9.42 -7.69 11.11
C VAL A 333 8.84 -8.22 9.82
N LEU A 334 9.45 -9.30 9.32
CA LEU A 334 8.85 -10.19 8.33
C LEU A 334 8.75 -11.59 8.91
N GLY A 335 7.52 -12.02 9.16
CA GLY A 335 7.19 -13.32 9.72
C GLY A 335 7.08 -14.39 8.66
N VAL A 336 7.76 -15.52 8.83
CA VAL A 336 7.73 -16.66 7.91
C VAL A 336 7.76 -18.00 8.66
N ASP A 337 7.42 -19.09 7.96
CA ASP A 337 7.62 -20.44 8.47
C ASP A 337 9.12 -20.77 8.70
N PRO A 338 9.51 -21.52 9.76
CA PRO A 338 10.90 -21.86 10.03
C PRO A 338 11.69 -22.53 8.89
N ARG A 339 11.05 -23.39 8.09
CA ARG A 339 11.70 -24.06 6.96
C ARG A 339 11.88 -23.10 5.78
N ILE A 340 10.92 -22.23 5.57
CA ILE A 340 11.01 -21.16 4.57
C ILE A 340 12.12 -20.18 4.96
N ALA A 341 12.20 -19.78 6.23
CA ALA A 341 13.30 -18.94 6.74
C ALA A 341 14.68 -19.52 6.44
N SER A 342 14.85 -20.83 6.58
CA SER A 342 16.11 -21.49 6.25
C SER A 342 16.44 -21.37 4.76
N ALA A 343 15.47 -21.69 3.89
CA ALA A 343 15.67 -21.62 2.44
C ALA A 343 15.98 -20.19 1.96
N LEU A 344 15.27 -19.19 2.49
CA LEU A 344 15.49 -17.79 2.15
C LEU A 344 16.84 -17.27 2.64
N LYS A 345 17.33 -17.73 3.80
CA LYS A 345 18.67 -17.37 4.29
C LYS A 345 19.78 -17.96 3.43
N ASP A 346 19.65 -19.23 3.07
CA ASP A 346 20.62 -19.90 2.20
C ASP A 346 20.69 -19.21 0.82
N GLU A 347 19.53 -18.82 0.28
CA GLU A 347 19.46 -18.08 -0.99
C GLU A 347 20.01 -16.65 -0.87
N ALA A 348 19.70 -15.94 0.23
CA ALA A 348 20.25 -14.61 0.47
C ALA A 348 21.78 -14.61 0.57
N ASP A 349 22.38 -15.65 1.16
CA ASP A 349 23.84 -15.83 1.18
C ASP A 349 24.40 -16.02 -0.24
N SER A 350 23.72 -16.81 -1.09
CA SER A 350 24.11 -16.98 -2.50
C SER A 350 24.01 -15.67 -3.29
N MET A 351 22.91 -14.93 -3.13
CA MET A 351 22.68 -13.67 -3.83
C MET A 351 23.63 -12.56 -3.36
N GLU A 352 24.09 -12.58 -2.11
CA GLU A 352 25.17 -11.70 -1.63
C GLU A 352 26.51 -12.06 -2.29
N ASP A 353 26.86 -13.35 -2.33
CA ASP A 353 28.10 -13.84 -2.94
C ASP A 353 28.18 -13.48 -4.44
N ASP A 354 27.03 -13.49 -5.14
CA ASP A 354 26.89 -13.09 -6.53
C ASP A 354 26.80 -11.56 -6.73
N GLY A 355 26.67 -10.79 -5.64
CA GLY A 355 26.56 -9.33 -5.65
C GLY A 355 25.22 -8.78 -6.13
N VAL A 356 24.17 -9.61 -6.12
CA VAL A 356 22.79 -9.21 -6.47
C VAL A 356 22.17 -8.37 -5.34
N ILE A 357 22.43 -8.77 -4.08
CA ILE A 357 22.06 -7.98 -2.90
C ILE A 357 23.32 -7.55 -2.13
N SER A 358 23.25 -6.42 -1.42
CA SER A 358 24.38 -5.97 -0.62
C SER A 358 24.46 -6.72 0.71
N THR A 359 25.67 -6.87 1.26
CA THR A 359 25.88 -7.36 2.64
C THR A 359 25.06 -6.58 3.67
N ALA A 360 24.86 -5.27 3.45
CA ALA A 360 24.09 -4.44 4.36
C ALA A 360 22.60 -4.76 4.33
N ASP A 361 22.03 -5.00 3.15
CA ASP A 361 20.62 -5.41 3.00
C ASP A 361 20.40 -6.82 3.53
N ARG A 362 21.31 -7.75 3.19
CA ARG A 362 21.31 -9.12 3.71
C ARG A 362 21.30 -9.14 5.24
N ASN A 363 22.20 -8.38 5.88
CA ASN A 363 22.28 -8.33 7.33
C ASN A 363 21.09 -7.61 7.97
N PHE A 364 20.65 -6.48 7.42
CA PHE A 364 19.49 -5.76 7.95
C PHE A 364 18.27 -6.69 7.97
N PHE A 365 18.00 -7.36 6.86
CA PHE A 365 16.79 -8.16 6.73
C PHE A 365 16.89 -9.53 7.39
N PHE A 366 17.79 -10.39 6.90
CA PHE A 366 17.82 -11.81 7.24
C PHE A 366 18.41 -12.10 8.61
N SER A 367 19.12 -11.12 9.20
CA SER A 367 19.65 -11.24 10.55
C SER A 367 18.85 -10.49 11.61
N ASN A 368 18.12 -9.42 11.27
CA ASN A 368 17.43 -8.60 12.29
C ASN A 368 15.90 -8.59 12.13
N GLN A 369 15.37 -8.54 10.91
CA GLN A 369 13.92 -8.36 10.69
C GLN A 369 13.18 -9.66 10.38
N LEU A 370 13.87 -10.69 9.88
CA LEU A 370 13.25 -11.99 9.62
C LEU A 370 12.94 -12.71 10.94
N ALA A 371 11.66 -12.97 11.18
CA ALA A 371 11.18 -13.70 12.35
C ALA A 371 10.48 -15.00 11.94
N TYR A 372 10.68 -16.03 12.75
CA TYR A 372 10.12 -17.37 12.56
C TYR A 372 10.13 -18.12 13.89
N GLY A 373 9.48 -19.28 13.94
CA GLY A 373 9.41 -20.14 15.13
C GLY A 373 7.96 -20.40 15.55
N ASP A 374 7.77 -20.88 16.78
CA ASP A 374 6.46 -21.28 17.30
C ASP A 374 5.45 -20.12 17.37
N GLY A 375 5.94 -18.88 17.37
CA GLY A 375 5.12 -17.66 17.32
C GLY A 375 4.58 -17.30 15.93
N TRP A 376 4.98 -18.02 14.88
CA TRP A 376 4.60 -17.73 13.48
C TRP A 376 3.93 -18.94 12.78
N PRO A 377 2.88 -19.55 13.36
CA PRO A 377 2.11 -20.57 12.65
C PRO A 377 1.36 -19.95 11.45
N PHE A 378 0.96 -20.76 10.48
CA PHE A 378 0.18 -20.38 9.29
C PHE A 378 0.93 -19.60 8.20
N HIS A 379 2.23 -19.39 8.35
CA HIS A 379 3.06 -18.64 7.39
C HIS A 379 3.74 -19.52 6.32
N GLN A 380 3.19 -20.71 6.07
CA GLN A 380 3.66 -21.66 5.06
C GLN A 380 3.24 -21.29 3.62
N HIS A 381 2.40 -20.27 3.46
CA HIS A 381 1.85 -19.84 2.16
C HIS A 381 1.99 -18.33 1.89
N HIS A 382 2.40 -17.57 2.88
CA HIS A 382 2.65 -16.13 2.80
C HIS A 382 3.71 -15.72 3.81
N MET A 383 4.33 -14.55 3.60
CA MET A 383 5.09 -13.82 4.59
C MET A 383 4.22 -12.71 5.19
N HIS A 384 4.37 -12.45 6.48
CA HIS A 384 3.69 -11.35 7.16
C HIS A 384 4.63 -10.16 7.29
N LEU A 385 4.35 -9.06 6.60
CA LEU A 385 5.09 -7.82 6.74
C LEU A 385 4.45 -6.97 7.82
N SER A 386 5.26 -6.46 8.74
CA SER A 386 4.84 -5.45 9.70
C SER A 386 5.75 -4.23 9.66
N TRP A 387 5.13 -3.05 9.66
CA TRP A 387 5.80 -1.76 9.66
C TRP A 387 5.85 -1.14 11.05
N GLN A 388 6.98 -0.54 11.40
CA GLN A 388 7.18 0.15 12.67
C GLN A 388 6.72 1.60 12.55
N TRP A 389 5.50 1.86 12.99
CA TRP A 389 5.01 3.21 13.20
C TRP A 389 5.36 3.69 14.62
N GLU A 390 6.21 4.72 14.70
CA GLU A 390 6.72 5.43 15.89
C GLU A 390 7.31 4.61 17.07
N SER A 391 8.40 5.12 17.66
CA SER A 391 8.84 4.72 19.00
C SER A 391 7.81 5.21 20.03
N GLY A 392 7.08 4.30 20.69
CA GLY A 392 6.12 4.69 21.73
C GLY A 392 4.84 3.86 21.84
N HIS A 393 4.56 2.97 20.88
CA HIS A 393 3.44 2.04 21.02
C HIS A 393 3.78 0.93 22.02
N GLN A 394 3.19 1.04 23.22
CA GLN A 394 3.34 0.06 24.29
C GLN A 394 2.87 -1.32 23.82
N GLY A 395 3.77 -2.31 23.85
CA GLY A 395 3.46 -3.71 23.51
C GLY A 395 4.07 -4.23 22.20
N ARG A 396 4.63 -3.37 21.34
CA ARG A 396 5.30 -3.79 20.09
C ARG A 396 6.83 -3.75 20.13
N GLU A 397 7.42 -3.26 21.23
CA GLU A 397 8.89 -3.16 21.42
C GLU A 397 9.55 -4.49 21.82
N VAL A 398 8.76 -5.49 22.25
CA VAL A 398 9.27 -6.80 22.68
C VAL A 398 8.69 -7.85 21.74
N PRO A 399 9.53 -8.65 21.05
CA PRO A 399 9.05 -9.81 20.29
C PRO A 399 8.20 -10.70 21.20
N VAL A 400 7.08 -11.22 20.69
CA VAL A 400 6.21 -12.15 21.43
C VAL A 400 7.04 -13.37 21.86
N ASP A 401 6.84 -13.86 23.09
CA ASP A 401 7.53 -15.05 23.61
C ASP A 401 7.39 -16.23 22.62
N GLY A 402 8.53 -16.75 22.13
CA GLY A 402 8.57 -17.83 21.13
C GLY A 402 8.92 -17.39 19.70
N CYS A 403 9.01 -16.09 19.42
CA CYS A 403 9.58 -15.57 18.18
C CYS A 403 11.11 -15.63 18.23
N MET A 404 11.74 -16.36 17.32
CA MET A 404 13.17 -16.17 17.04
C MET A 404 13.31 -15.02 16.06
N THR A 405 13.65 -13.82 16.53
CA THR A 405 14.37 -12.85 15.70
C THR A 405 15.80 -13.38 15.54
N GLY A 406 16.47 -13.14 14.42
CA GLY A 406 17.89 -13.50 14.29
C GLY A 406 18.72 -13.00 15.49
N PRO A 407 19.83 -13.68 15.81
CA PRO A 407 20.44 -13.65 17.14
C PRO A 407 20.82 -12.24 17.59
N ASP A 408 20.14 -11.72 18.63
CA ASP A 408 20.52 -10.59 19.51
C ASP A 408 21.54 -9.60 18.91
N VAL A 409 21.22 -9.00 17.76
CA VAL A 409 22.02 -7.92 17.21
C VAL A 409 21.47 -6.62 17.80
N PRO A 410 22.30 -5.79 18.47
CA PRO A 410 21.89 -4.46 18.89
C PRO A 410 21.28 -3.71 17.71
N LEU A 411 20.19 -2.96 17.94
CA LEU A 411 19.54 -2.09 16.95
C LEU A 411 20.59 -1.45 16.02
N TYR A 412 20.69 -1.97 14.80
CA TYR A 412 21.60 -1.42 13.80
C TYR A 412 20.96 -0.15 13.27
N GLU A 413 21.33 1.00 13.83
CA GLU A 413 21.08 2.28 13.18
C GLU A 413 21.86 2.29 11.86
N ARG A 414 21.15 2.13 10.73
CA ARG A 414 21.74 2.40 9.42
C ARG A 414 22.38 3.79 9.48
N PRO A 415 23.65 3.97 9.08
CA PRO A 415 24.19 5.29 8.87
C PRO A 415 23.23 6.04 7.94
N ARG A 416 22.69 7.19 8.37
CA ARG A 416 21.90 8.04 7.48
C ARG A 416 22.73 8.28 6.23
N ILE A 417 22.27 7.78 5.10
CA ILE A 417 22.81 8.16 3.81
C ILE A 417 22.40 9.62 3.65
N GLU A 418 23.32 10.53 3.92
CA GLU A 418 23.15 11.94 3.58
C GLU A 418 22.85 12.00 2.07
N PRO A 419 21.81 12.72 1.64
CA PRO A 419 21.50 12.84 0.22
C PRO A 419 22.73 13.33 -0.52
N VAL A 420 23.06 12.64 -1.62
CA VAL A 420 24.14 13.06 -2.51
C VAL A 420 23.78 14.45 -3.05
N GLN A 421 24.58 15.45 -2.69
CA GLN A 421 24.40 16.85 -3.11
C GLN A 421 24.61 17.07 -4.60
#